data_AF-A0A2D4KAA1-F1
#
_entry.id   AF-A0A2D4KAA1-F1
#
_cell.length_a   1.000
_cell.length_b   1.000
_cell.length_c   1.000
_cell.angle_alpha   90.00
_cell.angle_beta   90.00
_cell.angle_gamma   90.00
#
_symmetry.space_group_name_H-M   'P 1'
#
loop_
_entity.id
_entity.type
_entity.pdbx_description
1 polymer ?
#
loop_
_entity_poly.entity_id
_entity_poly.type
_entity_poly.pdbx_seq_one_letter_code
_entity_poly.pdbx_strand_id
1 'polypeptide(L)'
;GGYPHGPPGPLGLLGVRPGMPPQPQGPTPLRRPDSSDDRYVMTKHAAIYPTEEELQAVQKIVSITERALKLVSDNMTDNEKNKAKEGDDKKEGNKDRALKGVLRVGVLAKGLLLRGDRNVNLVLLCAEKPTKILLSRIAESLPKQLAV
;
A
#
# COMPACT_ATOMS: atom_id res chain seq x y z
N GLY A 1 31.06 13.35 19.12
CA GLY A 1 30.14 13.36 17.96
C GLY A 1 30.57 12.29 16.99
N GLY A 2 29.69 11.34 16.68
CA GLY A 2 29.95 10.29 15.70
C GLY A 2 28.64 9.94 15.00
N TYR A 3 28.61 10.09 13.68
CA TYR A 3 27.43 9.88 12.83
C TYR A 3 27.01 8.40 12.79
N PRO A 4 25.71 8.05 12.72
CA PRO A 4 25.31 6.68 12.49
C PRO A 4 25.49 6.33 11.00
N HIS A 5 26.15 5.21 10.76
CA HIS A 5 26.36 4.58 9.45
C HIS A 5 25.01 4.31 8.76
N GLY A 6 24.92 4.67 7.47
CA GLY A 6 23.78 4.35 6.61
C GLY A 6 23.60 2.84 6.36
N PRO A 7 22.46 2.44 5.79
CA PRO A 7 22.11 1.03 5.62
C PRO A 7 23.06 0.33 4.64
N PRO A 8 23.37 -0.96 4.87
CA PRO A 8 24.24 -1.74 3.99
C PRO A 8 23.57 -1.97 2.63
N GLY A 9 24.29 -1.67 1.55
CA GLY A 9 23.87 -1.92 0.18
C GLY A 9 23.73 -3.42 -0.13
N PRO A 10 23.11 -3.78 -1.29
CA PRO A 10 22.82 -5.17 -1.62
C PRO A 10 24.08 -6.01 -1.73
N LEU A 11 24.01 -7.24 -1.22
CA LEU A 11 25.00 -8.30 -1.36
C LEU A 11 25.16 -8.67 -2.84
N GLY A 12 26.18 -8.08 -3.48
CA GLY A 12 26.52 -8.37 -4.86
C GLY A 12 27.95 -7.95 -5.20
N LEU A 13 28.84 -8.95 -5.27
CA LEU A 13 29.95 -9.00 -6.23
C LEU A 13 31.20 -8.11 -6.05
N LEU A 14 31.62 -7.77 -4.83
CA LEU A 14 32.93 -7.13 -4.63
C LEU A 14 33.96 -8.09 -4.01
N GLY A 15 34.89 -8.59 -4.83
CA GLY A 15 36.24 -8.86 -4.29
C GLY A 15 37.06 -10.03 -4.80
N VAL A 16 36.71 -10.76 -5.88
CA VAL A 16 37.68 -11.71 -6.46
C VAL A 16 38.71 -10.93 -7.28
N ARG A 17 39.72 -10.37 -6.60
CA ARG A 17 40.93 -9.83 -7.24
C ARG A 17 41.78 -11.03 -7.69
N PRO A 18 42.08 -11.20 -8.98
CA PRO A 18 42.94 -12.30 -9.43
C PRO A 18 44.36 -12.09 -8.88
N GLY A 19 44.88 -13.07 -8.13
CA GLY A 19 46.28 -13.10 -7.69
C GLY A 19 46.55 -13.07 -6.18
N MET A 20 45.53 -13.07 -5.31
CA MET A 20 45.72 -13.16 -3.85
C MET A 20 45.33 -14.55 -3.34
N PRO A 21 46.13 -15.21 -2.47
CA PRO A 21 45.76 -16.50 -1.88
C PRO A 21 44.42 -16.41 -1.15
N PRO A 22 43.60 -17.47 -1.16
CA PRO A 22 42.28 -17.47 -0.51
C PRO A 22 42.47 -17.22 0.98
N GLN A 23 42.05 -16.03 1.42
CA GLN A 23 42.07 -15.68 2.84
C GLN A 23 41.00 -16.55 3.53
N PRO A 24 41.35 -17.28 4.61
CA PRO A 24 40.37 -18.10 5.31
C PRO A 24 39.21 -17.20 5.73
N GLN A 25 37.99 -17.61 5.35
CA GLN A 25 36.76 -16.96 5.78
C GLN A 25 36.73 -17.04 7.31
N GLY A 26 37.19 -15.97 7.97
CA GLY A 26 37.07 -15.84 9.40
C GLY A 26 35.60 -16.01 9.81
N PRO A 27 35.33 -16.52 11.02
CA PRO A 27 33.96 -16.71 11.49
C PRO A 27 33.19 -15.41 11.26
N THR A 28 32.05 -15.51 10.59
CA THR A 28 31.11 -14.41 10.44
C THR A 28 30.95 -13.76 11.82
N PRO A 29 31.03 -12.42 11.93
CA PRO A 29 30.91 -11.77 13.22
C PRO A 29 29.62 -12.27 13.88
N LEU A 30 29.76 -12.97 15.01
CA LEU A 30 28.60 -13.33 15.82
C LEU A 30 27.84 -12.04 16.04
N ARG A 31 26.58 -12.00 15.57
CA ARG A 31 25.64 -10.93 15.88
C ARG A 31 25.80 -10.63 17.36
N ARG A 32 26.16 -9.38 17.68
CA ARG A 32 26.24 -8.95 19.08
C ARG A 32 24.94 -9.40 19.76
N PRO A 33 25.00 -10.08 20.92
CA PRO A 33 23.80 -10.40 21.67
C PRO A 33 22.97 -9.13 21.85
N ASP A 34 21.67 -9.20 21.54
CA ASP A 34 20.77 -8.05 21.68
C ASP A 34 20.89 -7.47 23.10
N SER A 35 21.02 -6.15 23.18
CA SER A 35 21.12 -5.45 24.45
C SER A 35 19.87 -5.72 25.31
N SER A 36 19.99 -5.53 26.63
CA SER A 36 18.83 -5.56 27.53
C SER A 36 17.77 -4.53 27.13
N ASP A 37 18.21 -3.37 26.61
CA ASP A 37 17.33 -2.32 26.08
C ASP A 37 16.64 -2.77 24.78
N ASP A 38 17.36 -3.41 23.85
CA ASP A 38 16.79 -3.96 22.61
C ASP A 38 15.67 -4.95 22.92
N ARG A 39 15.90 -5.88 23.86
CA ARG A 39 14.87 -6.83 24.30
C ARG A 39 13.66 -6.13 24.91
N TYR A 40 13.86 -5.07 25.69
CA TYR A 40 12.78 -4.30 26.28
C TYR A 40 11.94 -3.59 25.21
N VAL A 41 12.60 -2.93 24.25
CA VAL A 41 11.96 -2.27 23.10
C VAL A 41 11.16 -3.28 22.29
N MET A 42 11.73 -4.45 21.96
CA MET A 42 11.04 -5.49 21.19
C MET A 42 9.82 -6.05 21.93
N THR A 43 9.90 -6.19 23.26
CA THR A 43 8.77 -6.61 24.09
C THR A 43 7.64 -5.57 24.06
N LYS A 44 7.98 -4.28 24.20
CA LYS A 44 7.00 -3.19 24.10
C LYS A 44 6.42 -3.08 22.68
N HIS A 45 7.25 -3.23 21.65
CA HIS A 45 6.83 -3.26 20.26
C HIS A 45 5.79 -4.36 20.01
N ALA A 46 6.07 -5.60 20.43
CA ALA A 46 5.12 -6.71 20.29
C ALA A 46 3.80 -6.49 21.05
N ALA A 47 3.83 -5.76 22.17
CA ALA A 47 2.63 -5.44 22.95
C ALA A 47 1.71 -4.42 22.25
N ILE A 48 2.28 -3.47 21.50
CA ILE A 48 1.53 -2.44 20.77
C ILE A 48 1.28 -2.80 19.30
N TYR A 49 1.91 -3.85 18.79
CA TYR A 49 1.71 -4.31 17.41
C TYR A 49 0.29 -4.89 17.25
N PRO A 50 -0.42 -4.56 16.15
CA PRO A 50 -1.73 -5.12 15.84
C PRO A 50 -1.70 -6.65 15.83
N THR A 51 -2.77 -7.29 16.28
CA THR A 51 -2.85 -8.75 16.16
C THR A 51 -3.05 -9.16 14.71
N GLU A 52 -2.79 -10.43 14.39
CA GLU A 52 -2.97 -10.95 13.03
C GLU A 52 -4.43 -10.80 12.58
N GLU A 53 -5.39 -11.01 13.48
CA GLU A 53 -6.81 -10.84 13.22
C GLU A 53 -7.17 -9.38 12.89
N GLU A 54 -6.61 -8.43 13.63
CA GLU A 54 -6.79 -7.00 13.38
C GLU A 54 -6.22 -6.61 12.01
N LEU A 55 -5.01 -7.08 11.69
CA LEU A 55 -4.36 -6.80 10.42
C LEU A 55 -5.15 -7.39 9.24
N GLN A 56 -5.62 -8.63 9.36
CA GLN A 56 -6.45 -9.28 8.36
C GLN A 56 -7.78 -8.55 8.16
N ALA A 57 -8.43 -8.11 9.25
CA ALA A 57 -9.67 -7.34 9.17
C ALA A 57 -9.46 -6.03 8.41
N VAL A 58 -8.37 -5.30 8.71
CA VAL A 58 -8.00 -4.07 8.00
C VAL A 58 -7.75 -4.33 6.52
N GLN A 59 -6.93 -5.33 6.19
CA GLN A 59 -6.65 -5.68 4.79
C GLN A 59 -7.91 -6.08 4.03
N LYS A 60 -8.81 -6.82 4.67
CA LYS A 60 -10.09 -7.25 4.09
C LYS A 60 -10.99 -6.06 3.78
N ILE A 61 -11.18 -5.15 4.74
CA ILE A 61 -12.03 -3.95 4.55
C ILE A 61 -11.45 -3.06 3.44
N VAL A 62 -10.14 -2.83 3.45
CA VAL A 62 -9.46 -2.03 2.43
C VAL A 62 -9.62 -2.67 1.05
N SER A 63 -9.39 -3.97 0.92
CA SER A 63 -9.55 -4.71 -0.35
C SER A 63 -10.99 -4.70 -0.87
N ILE A 64 -11.99 -4.86 0.01
CA ILE A 64 -13.40 -4.75 -0.38
C ILE A 64 -13.72 -3.34 -0.86
N THR A 65 -13.28 -2.32 -0.11
CA THR A 65 -13.54 -0.92 -0.45
C THR A 65 -12.87 -0.50 -1.76
N GLU A 66 -11.62 -0.94 -2.00
CA GLU A 66 -10.90 -0.70 -3.26
C GLU A 66 -11.59 -1.35 -4.46
N ARG A 67 -12.05 -2.60 -4.29
CA ARG A 67 -12.81 -3.30 -5.34
C ARG A 67 -14.16 -2.62 -5.61
N ALA A 68 -14.90 -2.25 -4.58
CA ALA A 68 -16.17 -1.56 -4.73
C ALA A 68 -15.99 -0.21 -5.44
N LEU A 69 -14.99 0.59 -5.08
CA LEU A 69 -14.67 1.85 -5.74
C LEU A 69 -14.28 1.67 -7.22
N LYS A 70 -13.56 0.58 -7.54
CA LYS A 70 -13.27 0.21 -8.92
C LYS A 70 -14.55 -0.11 -9.70
N LEU A 71 -15.47 -0.89 -9.14
CA LEU A 71 -16.76 -1.20 -9.77
C LEU A 71 -17.65 0.05 -9.94
N VAL A 72 -17.64 0.97 -8.98
CA VAL A 72 -18.33 2.28 -9.12
C VAL A 72 -17.72 3.06 -10.29
N SER A 73 -16.39 3.09 -10.40
CA SER A 73 -15.70 3.74 -11.53
C SER A 73 -16.05 3.12 -12.88
N ASP A 74 -16.05 1.79 -12.97
CA ASP A 74 -16.34 1.07 -14.21
C ASP A 74 -17.80 1.31 -14.64
N ASN A 75 -18.76 1.17 -13.72
CA ASN A 75 -20.18 1.46 -14.00
C ASN A 75 -20.41 2.90 -14.44
N MET A 76 -19.71 3.86 -13.84
CA MET A 76 -19.84 5.28 -14.18
C MET A 76 -19.31 5.55 -15.60
N THR A 77 -18.21 4.89 -15.98
CA THR A 77 -17.61 4.99 -17.33
C THR A 77 -18.49 4.31 -18.38
N ASP A 78 -19.11 3.18 -18.05
CA ASP A 78 -19.96 2.44 -18.99
C ASP A 78 -21.30 3.13 -19.23
N ASN A 79 -21.89 3.76 -18.21
CA ASN A 79 -23.12 4.54 -18.38
C ASN A 79 -22.93 5.78 -19.29
N GLU A 80 -21.74 6.39 -19.27
CA GLU A 80 -21.39 7.50 -20.17
C GLU A 80 -21.20 7.02 -21.62
N LYS A 81 -20.57 5.85 -21.81
CA LYS A 81 -20.42 5.24 -23.14
C LYS A 81 -21.75 4.76 -23.72
N ASN A 82 -22.66 4.25 -22.90
CA ASN A 82 -23.95 3.73 -23.37
C ASN A 82 -24.90 4.84 -23.83
N LYS A 83 -24.73 6.08 -23.32
CA LYS A 83 -25.39 7.28 -23.86
C LYS A 83 -24.73 7.84 -25.13
N ALA A 84 -23.49 7.44 -25.42
CA ALA A 84 -22.71 7.96 -26.54
C ALA A 84 -22.60 6.98 -27.74
N LYS A 85 -23.23 5.80 -27.67
CA LYS A 85 -23.21 4.82 -28.76
C LYS A 85 -24.40 4.96 -29.71
N GLU A 86 -24.25 5.92 -30.61
CA GLU A 86 -24.67 5.79 -32.02
C GLU A 86 -23.48 6.04 -32.98
N GLY A 87 -22.23 5.95 -32.51
CA GLY A 87 -21.08 6.22 -33.39
C GLY A 87 -19.73 5.73 -32.87
N ASP A 88 -19.19 4.80 -33.64
CA ASP A 88 -17.78 4.49 -33.87
C ASP A 88 -17.02 3.58 -32.88
N ASP A 89 -16.40 2.60 -33.52
CA ASP A 89 -15.66 1.46 -33.01
C ASP A 89 -14.17 1.83 -32.91
N LYS A 90 -13.44 1.15 -32.02
CA LYS A 90 -11.97 1.21 -31.84
C LYS A 90 -11.35 2.54 -31.37
N LYS A 91 -11.09 2.60 -30.05
CA LYS A 91 -9.76 2.98 -29.53
C LYS A 91 -9.55 2.45 -28.12
N GLU A 92 -8.64 1.48 -28.01
CA GLU A 92 -7.88 1.17 -26.81
C GLU A 92 -7.23 2.45 -26.26
N GLY A 93 -7.11 2.52 -24.94
CA GLY A 93 -6.26 3.49 -24.26
C GLY A 93 -6.94 4.81 -23.90
N ASN A 94 -7.23 4.97 -22.61
CA ASN A 94 -7.25 6.28 -21.96
C ASN A 94 -8.33 7.28 -22.41
N LYS A 95 -9.61 6.87 -22.44
CA LYS A 95 -10.71 7.85 -22.29
C LYS A 95 -10.81 8.20 -20.81
N ASP A 96 -10.68 9.48 -20.47
CA ASP A 96 -10.70 10.08 -19.14
C ASP A 96 -11.68 9.39 -18.18
N ARG A 97 -11.23 8.34 -17.49
CA ARG A 97 -12.05 7.72 -16.44
C ARG A 97 -12.20 8.77 -15.35
N ALA A 98 -13.45 9.13 -15.03
CA ALA A 98 -13.76 10.12 -14.00
C ALA A 98 -13.01 9.86 -12.68
N LEU A 99 -12.74 8.58 -12.37
CA LEU A 99 -11.89 8.14 -11.27
C LEU A 99 -10.62 7.46 -11.82
N LYS A 100 -9.45 7.96 -11.39
CA LYS A 100 -8.12 7.46 -11.78
C LYS A 100 -7.66 6.29 -10.92
N GLY A 101 -8.01 6.28 -9.63
CA GLY A 101 -7.61 5.22 -8.72
C GLY A 101 -7.83 5.53 -7.25
N VAL A 102 -7.57 4.53 -6.40
CA VAL A 102 -7.65 4.61 -4.93
C VAL A 102 -6.25 4.45 -4.37
N LEU A 103 -5.86 5.29 -3.43
CA LEU A 103 -4.59 5.22 -2.74
C LEU A 103 -4.79 5.06 -1.25
N ARG A 104 -3.99 4.18 -0.65
CA ARG A 104 -3.89 4.05 0.81
C ARG A 104 -3.01 5.18 1.34
N VAL A 105 -3.46 5.87 2.38
CA VAL A 105 -2.70 6.96 3.02
C VAL A 105 -2.70 6.84 4.54
N GLY A 106 -1.90 7.68 5.21
CA GLY A 106 -1.82 7.71 6.66
C GLY A 106 -1.04 6.54 7.26
N VAL A 107 -1.44 6.11 8.47
CA VAL A 107 -0.76 5.07 9.25
C VAL A 107 -0.74 3.70 8.55
N LEU A 108 -1.81 3.37 7.81
CA LEU A 108 -1.91 2.14 7.02
C LEU A 108 -0.82 2.07 5.94
N ALA A 109 -0.62 3.17 5.20
CA ALA A 109 0.37 3.22 4.12
C ALA A 109 1.81 3.18 4.64
N LYS A 110 2.04 3.62 5.88
CA LYS A 110 3.36 3.65 6.52
C LYS A 110 3.67 2.40 7.35
N GLY A 111 2.71 1.47 7.49
CA GLY A 111 2.88 0.31 8.36
C GLY A 111 3.00 0.68 9.85
N LEU A 112 2.37 1.78 10.25
CA LEU A 112 2.42 2.32 11.63
C LEU A 112 1.10 2.10 12.39
N LEU A 113 0.32 1.09 12.00
CA LEU A 113 -0.87 0.71 12.74
C LEU A 113 -0.47 0.13 14.10
N LEU A 114 -1.21 0.49 15.13
CA LEU A 114 -1.08 -0.03 16.47
C LEU A 114 -2.29 -0.88 16.84
N ARG A 115 -2.13 -1.72 17.86
CA ARG A 115 -3.20 -2.54 18.42
C ARG A 115 -4.37 -1.66 18.86
N GLY A 116 -5.57 -2.03 18.45
CA GLY A 116 -6.80 -1.26 18.70
C GLY A 116 -7.07 -0.13 17.70
N ASP A 117 -6.20 0.13 16.72
CA ASP A 117 -6.48 1.10 15.65
C ASP A 117 -7.60 0.59 14.73
N ARG A 118 -8.70 1.35 14.68
CA ARG A 118 -9.88 1.04 13.84
C ARG A 118 -10.07 2.00 12.67
N ASN A 119 -9.19 2.98 12.55
CA ASN A 119 -9.31 4.06 11.57
C ASN A 119 -8.31 3.85 10.43
N VAL A 120 -8.80 3.83 9.19
CA VAL A 120 -7.98 3.76 7.99
C VAL A 120 -8.42 4.81 6.99
N ASN A 121 -7.46 5.34 6.23
CA ASN A 121 -7.70 6.43 5.29
C ASN A 121 -7.34 5.99 3.88
N LEU A 122 -8.28 6.20 2.96
CA LEU A 122 -8.11 6.01 1.53
C LEU A 122 -8.36 7.35 0.82
N VAL A 123 -7.63 7.61 -0.25
CA VAL A 123 -7.80 8.79 -1.11
C VAL A 123 -8.24 8.31 -2.48
N LEU A 124 -9.33 8.89 -2.97
CA LEU A 124 -9.82 8.66 -4.32
C LEU A 124 -9.27 9.76 -5.25
N LEU A 125 -8.60 9.36 -6.33
CA LEU A 125 -8.12 10.27 -7.36
C LEU A 125 -9.17 10.41 -8.47
N CYS A 126 -9.50 11.65 -8.82
CA CYS A 126 -10.41 11.96 -9.90
C CYS A 126 -9.67 12.51 -11.15
N ALA A 127 -10.24 12.31 -12.34
CA ALA A 127 -9.79 12.92 -13.58
C ALA A 127 -9.77 14.44 -13.49
N GLU A 128 -10.91 14.97 -13.10
CA GLU A 128 -11.20 16.39 -12.98
C GLU A 128 -11.45 16.77 -11.52
N LYS A 129 -11.62 18.07 -11.27
CA LYS A 129 -11.94 18.59 -9.94
C LYS A 129 -13.24 17.93 -9.43
N PRO A 130 -13.23 17.26 -8.26
CA PRO A 130 -14.41 16.58 -7.76
C PRO A 130 -15.53 17.59 -7.48
N THR A 131 -16.71 17.31 -8.02
CA THR A 131 -17.92 18.11 -7.79
C THR A 131 -18.79 17.45 -6.71
N LYS A 132 -19.65 18.23 -6.05
CA LYS A 132 -20.61 17.69 -5.05
C LYS A 132 -21.51 16.60 -5.66
N ILE A 133 -21.83 16.72 -6.95
CA ILE A 133 -22.66 15.75 -7.68
C ILE A 133 -21.93 14.42 -7.84
N LEU A 134 -20.65 14.45 -8.25
CA LEU A 134 -19.82 13.24 -8.38
C LEU A 134 -19.71 12.51 -7.03
N LEU A 135 -19.46 13.25 -5.95
CA LEU A 135 -19.34 12.68 -4.61
C LEU A 135 -20.66 12.06 -4.13
N SER A 136 -21.80 12.70 -4.41
CA SER A 136 -23.13 12.18 -4.05
C SER A 136 -23.43 10.87 -4.79
N ARG A 137 -23.14 10.81 -6.11
CA ARG A 137 -23.29 9.57 -6.89
C ARG A 137 -22.44 8.43 -6.34
N ILE A 138 -21.17 8.71 -6.01
CA ILE A 138 -20.28 7.69 -5.44
C ILE A 138 -20.82 7.22 -4.08
N ALA A 139 -21.29 8.14 -3.22
CA ALA A 139 -21.86 7.79 -1.93
C ALA A 139 -23.13 6.92 -2.03
N GLU A 140 -23.94 7.10 -3.08
CA GLU A 140 -25.14 6.29 -3.33
C GLU A 140 -24.82 4.94 -4.00
N SER A 141 -23.79 4.90 -4.85
CA SER A 141 -23.38 3.69 -5.57
C SER A 141 -22.48 2.77 -4.75
N LEU A 142 -21.67 3.33 -3.84
CA LEU A 142 -20.70 2.57 -3.06
C LEU A 142 -21.36 1.46 -2.21
N PRO A 143 -22.44 1.71 -1.44
CA PRO A 143 -23.09 0.67 -0.64
C PRO A 143 -23.60 -0.51 -1.47
N LYS A 144 -24.05 -0.25 -2.71
CA LYS A 144 -24.53 -1.29 -3.64
C LYS A 144 -23.42 -2.22 -4.09
N GLN A 145 -22.19 -1.69 -4.22
CA GLN A 145 -21.01 -2.45 -4.67
C GLN A 145 -20.22 -3.07 -3.51
N LEU A 146 -20.47 -2.64 -2.26
CA LEU A 146 -19.90 -3.25 -1.05
C LEU A 146 -20.61 -4.55 -0.64
N ALA A 147 -21.85 -4.76 -1.11
CA ALA A 147 -22.66 -5.95 -0.83
C ALA A 147 -22.39 -7.12 -1.80
N VAL A 148 -21.51 -6.91 -2.79
CA VAL A 148 -21.07 -7.90 -3.79
C VAL A 148 -19.73 -8.48 -3.37
#